data_AF-A0A3S6A4A2-F1
#
_entry.id   AF-A0A3S6A4A2-F1
#
_cell.length_a   1.000
_cell.length_b   1.000
_cell.length_c   1.000
_cell.angle_alpha   90.00
_cell.angle_beta   90.00
_cell.angle_gamma   90.00
#
_symmetry.space_group_name_H-M   'P 1'
#
loop_
_entity.id
_entity.type
_entity.pdbx_description
1 polymer ?
#
loop_
_entity_poly.entity_id
_entity_poly.type
_entity_poly.pdbx_seq_one_letter_code
_entity_poly.pdbx_strand_id
1 'polypeptide(L)'
;MDVKKVDTELYLGYSGQNDTFNTYSMDSSWEIEKNHRYNNYSGLVHLVSPFKGYEKGGLVAHFSLSDQRVVSGAASLNFDLREFTLTMNGYVKKFTDNMLTVNITTPLEKFRTINARFGLNEKKRHAVAEVRAPTAALGVEVLADVKNLLNFDVKLSVATPIESFQQAAIFALFNPEHVDMRGLWNNVTLGFTGVWHMQNITDFEYSYHV
;
A
#
# COMPACT_ATOMS: atom_id res chain seq x y z
N MET A 1 4.76 14.85 -30.13
CA MET A 1 5.42 14.46 -28.87
C MET A 1 5.75 15.76 -28.17
N ASP A 2 5.15 16.00 -27.02
CA ASP A 2 5.32 17.24 -26.26
C ASP A 2 6.15 16.92 -25.02
N VAL A 3 7.29 17.60 -24.87
CA VAL A 3 8.25 17.38 -23.78
C VAL A 3 8.38 18.68 -23.01
N LYS A 4 8.02 18.64 -21.73
CA LYS A 4 8.13 19.77 -20.82
C LYS A 4 9.16 19.47 -19.73
N LYS A 5 10.03 20.42 -19.45
CA LYS A 5 10.98 20.37 -18.33
C LYS A 5 10.56 21.30 -17.21
N VAL A 6 10.76 20.86 -15.98
CA VAL A 6 10.49 21.63 -14.77
C VAL A 6 11.64 21.41 -13.80
N ASP A 7 12.37 22.48 -13.53
CA ASP A 7 13.47 22.47 -12.56
C ASP A 7 13.06 23.25 -11.31
N THR A 8 13.59 22.86 -10.15
CA THR A 8 13.35 23.54 -8.87
C THR A 8 14.63 23.50 -8.06
N GLU A 9 14.97 24.61 -7.41
CA GLU A 9 16.11 24.73 -6.53
C GLU A 9 15.66 25.39 -5.22
N LEU A 10 16.08 24.81 -4.10
CA LEU A 10 15.84 25.30 -2.76
C LEU A 10 17.15 25.26 -1.99
N TYR A 11 17.48 26.36 -1.32
CA TYR A 11 18.68 26.49 -0.50
C TYR A 11 18.35 27.21 0.80
N LEU A 12 18.75 26.63 1.93
CA LEU A 12 18.63 27.19 3.26
C LEU A 12 19.95 27.02 4.00
N GLY A 13 20.64 28.14 4.25
CA GLY A 13 21.78 28.20 5.16
C GLY A 13 21.37 28.79 6.51
N TYR A 14 21.84 28.20 7.60
CA TYR A 14 21.62 28.75 8.94
C TYR A 14 22.82 28.48 9.87
N SER A 15 23.04 29.39 10.82
CA SER A 15 24.07 29.24 11.84
C SER A 15 23.52 28.52 13.07
N GLY A 16 24.21 27.46 13.51
CA GLY A 16 23.91 26.75 14.75
C GLY A 16 24.46 27.46 16.00
N GLN A 17 24.16 26.92 17.19
CA GLN A 17 24.58 27.49 18.48
C GLN A 17 26.11 27.57 18.71
N ASN A 18 26.94 27.02 17.81
CA ASN A 18 28.41 26.96 17.91
C ASN A 18 29.14 27.47 16.65
N ASP A 19 28.61 28.47 15.94
CA ASP A 19 29.15 28.97 14.66
C ASP A 19 29.29 27.89 13.56
N THR A 20 28.60 26.76 13.70
CA THR A 20 28.50 25.75 12.66
C THR A 20 27.52 26.25 11.60
N PHE A 21 28.04 26.53 10.40
CA PHE A 21 27.20 26.86 9.26
C PHE A 21 26.61 25.57 8.70
N ASN A 22 25.29 25.41 8.82
CA ASN A 22 24.57 24.27 8.32
C ASN A 22 23.85 24.64 7.03
N THR A 23 23.79 23.71 6.09
CA THR A 23 23.12 23.89 4.81
C THR A 23 22.14 22.76 4.58
N TYR A 24 20.93 23.13 4.18
CA TYR A 24 19.96 22.24 3.59
C TYR A 24 19.68 22.74 2.17
N SER A 25 19.89 21.89 1.17
CA SER A 25 19.56 22.23 -0.21
C SER A 25 18.90 21.07 -0.92
N MET A 26 18.01 21.39 -1.85
CA MET A 26 17.33 20.43 -2.71
C MET A 26 17.24 21.02 -4.11
N ASP A 27 17.75 20.29 -5.09
CA ASP A 27 17.49 20.57 -6.49
C ASP A 27 16.72 19.40 -7.10
N SER A 28 15.84 19.71 -8.05
CA SER A 28 15.12 18.69 -8.79
C SER A 28 14.97 19.09 -10.25
N SER A 29 15.06 18.10 -11.13
CA SER A 29 14.80 18.23 -12.55
C SER A 29 13.81 17.18 -12.99
N TRP A 30 12.73 17.61 -13.62
CA TRP A 30 11.64 16.75 -14.08
C TRP A 30 11.40 16.91 -15.57
N GLU A 31 11.25 15.79 -16.25
CA GLU A 31 10.84 15.71 -17.65
C GLU A 31 9.46 15.05 -17.73
N ILE A 32 8.55 15.72 -18.42
CA ILE A 32 7.18 15.29 -18.64
C ILE A 32 7.03 15.09 -20.15
N GLU A 33 6.94 13.84 -20.56
CA GLU A 33 6.75 13.44 -21.95
C GLU A 33 5.30 13.00 -22.15
N LYS A 34 4.58 13.68 -23.03
CA LYS A 34 3.20 13.34 -23.35
C LYS A 34 3.05 12.99 -24.83
N ASN A 35 2.34 11.90 -25.09
CA ASN A 35 1.84 11.57 -26.41
C ASN A 35 0.43 10.95 -26.34
N HIS A 36 -0.09 10.51 -27.49
CA HIS A 36 -1.44 9.94 -27.57
C HIS A 36 -1.60 8.60 -26.84
N ARG A 37 -0.51 7.88 -26.55
CA ARG A 37 -0.51 6.53 -25.96
C ARG A 37 -0.08 6.50 -24.50
N TYR A 38 0.69 7.48 -24.03
CA TYR A 38 1.21 7.52 -22.68
C TYR A 38 1.57 8.93 -22.21
N ASN A 39 1.62 9.08 -20.89
CA ASN A 39 2.25 10.20 -20.19
C ASN A 39 3.36 9.64 -19.31
N ASN A 40 4.61 10.02 -19.61
CA ASN A 40 5.77 9.67 -18.81
C ASN A 40 6.23 10.87 -18.00
N TYR A 41 6.66 10.59 -16.79
CA TYR A 41 7.19 11.54 -15.84
C TYR A 41 8.47 10.92 -15.29
N SER A 42 9.61 11.53 -15.60
CA SER A 42 10.90 11.13 -15.04
C SER A 42 11.51 12.31 -14.32
N GLY A 43 12.14 12.06 -13.19
CA GLY A 43 12.76 13.12 -12.44
C GLY A 43 13.93 12.65 -11.63
N LEU A 44 14.77 13.61 -11.32
CA LEU A 44 15.91 13.45 -10.45
C LEU A 44 15.84 14.53 -9.37
N VAL A 45 16.10 14.16 -8.13
CA VAL A 45 16.21 15.09 -7.00
C VAL A 45 17.55 14.83 -6.34
N HIS A 46 18.31 15.89 -6.07
CA HIS A 46 19.44 15.80 -5.16
C HIS A 46 19.12 16.55 -3.87
N LEU A 47 19.61 16.01 -2.76
CA LEU A 47 19.46 16.57 -1.44
C LEU A 47 20.84 16.72 -0.80
N VAL A 48 21.07 17.86 -0.16
CA VAL A 48 22.16 18.07 0.79
C VAL A 48 21.56 18.43 2.14
N SER A 49 22.03 17.79 3.21
CA SER A 49 21.57 18.06 4.57
C SER A 49 22.73 18.07 5.57
N PRO A 50 22.56 18.68 6.76
CA PRO A 50 23.57 18.64 7.82
C PRO A 50 23.49 17.37 8.67
N PHE A 51 22.59 16.43 8.36
CA PHE A 51 22.35 15.24 9.17
C PHE A 51 23.34 14.13 8.85
N LYS A 52 24.07 13.68 9.88
CA LYS A 52 25.03 12.59 9.74
C LYS A 52 24.37 11.31 9.22
N GLY A 53 24.91 10.73 8.15
CA GLY A 53 24.38 9.57 7.44
C GLY A 53 23.27 9.88 6.43
N TYR A 54 22.93 11.16 6.24
CA TYR A 54 21.97 11.67 5.25
C TYR A 54 22.46 12.98 4.59
N GLU A 55 23.78 13.19 4.58
CA GLU A 55 24.39 14.44 4.14
C GLU A 55 24.17 14.68 2.66
N LYS A 56 24.16 13.61 1.87
CA LYS A 56 23.86 13.63 0.44
C LYS A 56 22.85 12.55 0.11
N GLY A 57 21.79 12.94 -0.59
CA GLY A 57 20.75 12.06 -1.07
C GLY A 57 20.47 12.26 -2.54
N GLY A 58 20.01 11.22 -3.21
CA GLY A 58 19.57 11.27 -4.60
C GLY A 58 18.32 10.43 -4.80
N LEU A 59 17.28 11.00 -5.41
CA LEU A 59 16.10 10.27 -5.88
C LEU A 59 16.11 10.26 -7.40
N VAL A 60 16.03 9.09 -8.00
CA VAL A 60 15.68 8.92 -9.41
C VAL A 60 14.29 8.31 -9.45
N ALA A 61 13.36 8.91 -10.18
CA ALA A 61 11.99 8.43 -10.28
C ALA A 61 11.52 8.40 -11.74
N HIS A 62 10.73 7.38 -12.07
CA HIS A 62 10.03 7.25 -13.33
C HIS A 62 8.61 6.76 -13.07
N PHE A 63 7.64 7.38 -13.74
CA PHE A 63 6.23 7.04 -13.68
C PHE A 63 5.63 7.15 -15.09
N SER A 64 4.79 6.18 -15.45
CA SER A 64 4.10 6.15 -16.74
C SER A 64 2.63 5.80 -16.54
N LEU A 65 1.78 6.52 -17.27
CA LEU A 65 0.35 6.25 -17.40
C LEU A 65 0.00 6.12 -18.88
N SER A 66 -0.40 4.93 -19.31
CA SER A 66 -0.87 4.68 -20.67
C SER A 66 -2.30 5.14 -20.91
N ASP A 67 -2.67 5.27 -22.19
CA ASP A 67 -4.03 5.49 -22.69
C ASP A 67 -5.01 4.39 -22.25
N GLN A 68 -4.51 3.16 -22.08
CA GLN A 68 -5.23 2.00 -21.55
C GLN A 68 -5.37 2.03 -20.03
N ARG A 69 -4.98 3.13 -19.38
CA ARG A 69 -5.01 3.33 -17.92
C ARG A 69 -4.13 2.35 -17.15
N VAL A 70 -3.13 1.74 -17.78
CA VAL A 70 -2.07 0.98 -17.10
C VAL A 70 -1.08 1.96 -16.50
N VAL A 71 -0.72 1.72 -15.25
CA VAL A 71 0.24 2.50 -14.47
C VAL A 71 1.48 1.65 -14.23
N SER A 72 2.65 2.26 -14.40
CA SER A 72 3.93 1.67 -14.01
C SER A 72 4.86 2.74 -13.48
N GLY A 73 5.76 2.37 -12.59
CA GLY A 73 6.79 3.27 -12.11
C GLY A 73 7.90 2.57 -11.38
N ALA A 74 9.01 3.27 -11.26
CA ALA A 74 10.17 2.84 -10.51
C ALA A 74 10.83 4.06 -9.85
N ALA A 75 11.38 3.88 -8.67
CA ALA A 75 12.20 4.89 -8.03
C ALA A 75 13.38 4.25 -7.30
N SER A 76 14.51 4.95 -7.24
CA SER A 76 15.66 4.61 -6.40
C SER A 76 16.02 5.85 -5.59
N LEU A 77 16.09 5.67 -4.27
CA LEU A 77 16.47 6.67 -3.31
C LEU A 77 17.77 6.23 -2.63
N ASN A 78 18.81 7.03 -2.78
CA ASN A 78 20.14 6.74 -2.28
C ASN A 78 20.53 7.77 -1.22
N PHE A 79 21.07 7.30 -0.11
CA PHE A 79 21.73 8.12 0.91
C PHE A 79 23.06 7.46 1.25
N ASP A 80 24.17 8.09 0.86
CA ASP A 80 25.52 7.54 1.07
C ASP A 80 25.64 6.08 0.58
N LEU A 81 25.79 5.10 1.48
CA LEU A 81 25.88 3.66 1.16
C LEU A 81 24.53 2.91 1.19
N ARG A 82 23.41 3.60 1.40
CA ARG A 82 22.07 3.01 1.55
C ARG A 82 21.21 3.29 0.32
N GLU A 83 20.78 2.22 -0.34
CA GLU A 83 19.83 2.29 -1.46
C GLU A 83 18.46 1.73 -1.05
N PHE A 84 17.41 2.48 -1.39
CA PHE A 84 16.02 2.06 -1.30
C PHE A 84 15.43 2.07 -2.70
N THR A 85 14.85 0.97 -3.15
CA THR A 85 14.20 0.90 -4.46
C THR A 85 12.71 0.69 -4.30
N LEU A 86 11.94 1.25 -5.23
CA LEU A 86 10.50 1.08 -5.33
C LEU A 86 10.17 0.72 -6.77
N THR A 87 9.30 -0.25 -6.95
CA THR A 87 8.64 -0.55 -8.23
C THR A 87 7.14 -0.51 -8.01
N MET A 88 6.39 0.04 -8.95
CA MET A 88 4.94 0.02 -8.93
C MET A 88 4.38 -0.42 -10.27
N ASN A 89 3.29 -1.15 -10.25
CA ASN A 89 2.57 -1.58 -11.44
C ASN A 89 1.08 -1.77 -11.12
N GLY A 90 0.22 -1.41 -12.07
CA GLY A 90 -1.20 -1.43 -11.83
C GLY A 90 -2.05 -0.90 -12.98
N TYR A 91 -3.31 -0.63 -12.70
CA TYR A 91 -4.22 0.03 -13.61
C TYR A 91 -5.27 0.85 -12.86
N VAL A 92 -5.80 1.89 -13.50
CA VAL A 92 -6.84 2.78 -12.94
C VAL A 92 -7.91 3.05 -13.99
N LYS A 93 -8.80 2.08 -14.21
CA LYS A 93 -9.88 2.23 -15.21
C LYS A 93 -10.99 3.15 -14.69
N LYS A 94 -11.40 2.94 -13.44
CA LYS A 94 -12.35 3.78 -12.68
C LYS A 94 -12.14 3.59 -11.18
N PHE A 95 -12.78 4.43 -10.37
CA PHE A 95 -12.66 4.36 -8.91
C PHE A 95 -13.06 2.99 -8.34
N THR A 96 -14.01 2.27 -8.96
CA THR A 96 -14.43 0.92 -8.53
C THR A 96 -13.65 -0.22 -9.19
N ASP A 97 -12.78 0.07 -10.17
CA ASP A 97 -12.00 -0.92 -10.93
C ASP A 97 -10.58 -0.41 -11.16
N ASN A 98 -9.72 -0.66 -10.17
CA ASN A 98 -8.31 -0.29 -10.12
C ASN A 98 -7.52 -1.27 -9.26
N MET A 99 -6.23 -1.37 -9.53
CA MET A 99 -5.31 -2.15 -8.71
C MET A 99 -3.93 -1.54 -8.83
N LEU A 100 -3.23 -1.36 -7.73
CA LEU A 100 -1.84 -0.96 -7.70
C LEU A 100 -1.07 -1.91 -6.79
N THR A 101 0.04 -2.40 -7.30
CA THR A 101 1.03 -3.20 -6.57
C THR A 101 2.30 -2.38 -6.46
N VAL A 102 2.92 -2.39 -5.29
CA VAL A 102 4.14 -1.66 -4.99
C VAL A 102 5.10 -2.63 -4.31
N ASN A 103 6.33 -2.72 -4.78
CA ASN A 103 7.38 -3.47 -4.12
C ASN A 103 8.52 -2.51 -3.76
N ILE A 104 8.94 -2.55 -2.50
CA ILE A 104 9.99 -1.71 -1.94
C ILE A 104 11.12 -2.62 -1.47
N THR A 105 12.33 -2.35 -1.91
CA THR A 105 13.53 -2.99 -1.37
C THR A 105 14.24 -2.01 -0.46
N THR A 106 14.61 -2.45 0.74
CA THR A 106 15.34 -1.61 1.70
C THR A 106 16.65 -2.30 2.11
N PRO A 107 17.66 -1.54 2.57
CA PRO A 107 18.90 -2.11 3.09
C PRO A 107 18.76 -2.64 4.52
N LEU A 108 17.57 -2.52 5.12
CA LEU A 108 17.28 -3.00 6.46
C LEU A 108 16.94 -4.50 6.39
N GLU A 109 17.78 -5.37 6.95
CA GLU A 109 17.58 -6.83 6.89
C GLU A 109 16.17 -7.28 7.32
N LYS A 110 15.60 -6.66 8.36
CA LYS A 110 14.24 -6.96 8.84
C LYS A 110 13.15 -6.57 7.84
N PHE A 111 13.40 -5.58 7.00
CA PHE A 111 12.43 -4.99 6.05
C PHE A 111 12.95 -5.05 4.62
N ARG A 112 13.78 -6.06 4.31
CA ARG A 112 14.52 -6.12 3.06
C ARG A 112 13.61 -6.04 1.83
N THR A 113 12.41 -6.64 1.90
CA THR A 113 11.39 -6.56 0.85
C THR A 113 10.02 -6.28 1.45
N ILE A 114 9.43 -5.14 1.09
CA ILE A 114 8.06 -4.78 1.47
C ILE A 114 7.21 -4.81 0.20
N ASN A 115 6.12 -5.57 0.21
CA ASN A 115 5.18 -5.65 -0.91
C ASN A 115 3.83 -5.09 -0.45
N ALA A 116 3.23 -4.20 -1.22
CA ALA A 116 1.94 -3.62 -0.93
C ALA A 116 1.01 -3.76 -2.14
N ARG A 117 -0.26 -3.99 -1.88
CA ARG A 117 -1.31 -4.10 -2.91
C ARG A 117 -2.54 -3.37 -2.44
N PHE A 118 -3.11 -2.55 -3.31
CA PHE A 118 -4.32 -1.82 -2.99
C PHE A 118 -5.17 -1.64 -4.24
N GLY A 119 -6.48 -1.81 -4.08
CA GLY A 119 -7.39 -1.65 -5.20
C GLY A 119 -8.75 -2.26 -4.99
N LEU A 120 -9.62 -1.97 -5.96
CA LEU A 120 -10.98 -2.46 -6.05
C LEU A 120 -11.14 -3.15 -7.40
N ASN A 121 -11.69 -4.35 -7.41
CA ASN A 121 -12.02 -5.06 -8.64
C ASN A 121 -13.52 -5.29 -8.69
N GLU A 122 -14.24 -4.48 -9.45
CA GLU A 122 -15.70 -4.57 -9.56
C GLU A 122 -16.17 -5.92 -10.11
N LYS A 123 -15.44 -6.52 -11.08
CA LYS A 123 -15.83 -7.81 -11.68
C LYS A 123 -15.75 -8.97 -10.70
N LYS A 124 -14.69 -8.99 -9.89
CA LYS A 124 -14.46 -9.96 -8.83
C LYS A 124 -15.05 -9.53 -7.48
N ARG A 125 -15.65 -8.33 -7.45
CA ARG A 125 -16.20 -7.65 -6.28
C ARG A 125 -15.25 -7.61 -5.10
N HIS A 126 -13.97 -7.52 -5.41
CA HIS A 126 -12.86 -7.73 -4.49
C HIS A 126 -12.22 -6.40 -4.13
N ALA A 127 -12.27 -6.02 -2.86
CA ALA A 127 -11.41 -4.99 -2.31
C ALA A 127 -10.10 -5.61 -1.79
N VAL A 128 -8.99 -4.89 -1.91
CA VAL A 128 -7.73 -5.25 -1.25
C VAL A 128 -7.03 -3.98 -0.78
N ALA A 129 -6.50 -4.02 0.43
CA ALA A 129 -5.49 -3.11 0.94
C ALA A 129 -4.57 -3.98 1.78
N GLU A 130 -3.35 -4.21 1.30
CA GLU A 130 -2.39 -5.20 1.81
C GLU A 130 -0.99 -4.60 1.88
N VAL A 131 -0.26 -4.89 2.97
CA VAL A 131 1.19 -4.67 3.09
C VAL A 131 1.82 -5.95 3.64
N ARG A 132 3.01 -6.34 3.17
CA ARG A 132 3.75 -7.54 3.60
C ARG A 132 5.23 -7.21 3.72
N ALA A 133 5.88 -7.60 4.82
CA ALA A 133 7.32 -7.48 5.06
C ALA A 133 7.94 -8.85 5.42
N PRO A 134 9.27 -9.04 5.37
CA PRO A 134 9.92 -10.35 5.52
C PRO A 134 9.89 -10.86 6.97
N THR A 135 10.15 -9.99 7.95
CA THR A 135 9.84 -10.31 9.34
C THR A 135 8.34 -10.24 9.49
N ALA A 136 7.75 -11.41 9.72
CA ALA A 136 6.32 -11.65 9.71
C ALA A 136 5.51 -10.50 10.32
N ALA A 137 4.41 -10.21 9.62
CA ALA A 137 3.29 -9.45 10.15
C ALA A 137 3.54 -7.94 10.26
N LEU A 138 3.72 -7.22 9.16
CA LEU A 138 3.18 -5.85 9.08
C LEU A 138 2.26 -5.84 7.87
N GLY A 139 1.00 -6.17 8.12
CA GLY A 139 0.02 -6.24 7.05
C GLY A 139 -1.38 -6.05 7.59
N VAL A 140 -2.06 -5.03 7.08
CA VAL A 140 -3.52 -4.95 7.11
C VAL A 140 -3.96 -5.56 5.79
N GLU A 141 -4.89 -6.51 5.80
CA GLU A 141 -5.57 -7.04 4.60
C GLU A 141 -7.08 -6.84 4.78
N VAL A 142 -7.71 -6.14 3.83
CA VAL A 142 -9.17 -6.00 3.75
C VAL A 142 -9.64 -6.63 2.45
N LEU A 143 -10.26 -7.80 2.53
CA LEU A 143 -10.95 -8.43 1.41
C LEU A 143 -12.46 -8.37 1.65
N ALA A 144 -13.20 -7.96 0.64
CA ALA A 144 -14.66 -8.11 0.60
C ALA A 144 -15.01 -8.72 -0.75
N ASP A 145 -15.91 -9.70 -0.80
CA ASP A 145 -16.55 -10.27 -1.99
C ASP A 145 -18.07 -10.17 -1.82
N VAL A 146 -18.71 -9.18 -2.46
CA VAL A 146 -20.12 -8.83 -2.19
C VAL A 146 -21.02 -9.28 -3.34
N LYS A 147 -21.66 -10.46 -3.28
CA LYS A 147 -22.66 -10.91 -4.30
C LYS A 147 -23.96 -10.10 -4.28
N ASN A 148 -24.42 -9.62 -3.14
CA ASN A 148 -25.43 -8.58 -2.94
C ASN A 148 -25.50 -8.26 -1.42
N LEU A 149 -26.39 -7.36 -0.99
CA LEU A 149 -26.52 -7.00 0.43
C LEU A 149 -26.87 -8.18 1.36
N LEU A 150 -27.37 -9.30 0.80
CA LEU A 150 -27.74 -10.51 1.53
C LEU A 150 -26.79 -11.68 1.25
N ASN A 151 -25.69 -11.45 0.52
CA ASN A 151 -24.74 -12.47 0.13
C ASN A 151 -23.35 -11.85 -0.06
N PHE A 152 -22.49 -11.90 0.95
CA PHE A 152 -21.17 -11.30 0.92
C PHE A 152 -20.19 -11.97 1.89
N ASP A 153 -18.92 -11.94 1.51
CA ASP A 153 -17.81 -12.46 2.29
C ASP A 153 -16.88 -11.30 2.63
N VAL A 154 -16.52 -11.11 3.89
CA VAL A 154 -15.58 -10.08 4.34
C VAL A 154 -14.49 -10.76 5.15
N LYS A 155 -13.23 -10.43 4.83
CA LYS A 155 -12.05 -10.73 5.63
C LYS A 155 -11.34 -9.42 5.94
N LEU A 156 -11.28 -9.08 7.22
CA LEU A 156 -10.43 -8.04 7.74
C LEU A 156 -9.33 -8.73 8.53
N SER A 157 -8.07 -8.51 8.23
CA SER A 157 -6.98 -9.03 9.05
C SER A 157 -5.88 -8.02 9.22
N VAL A 158 -5.27 -8.05 10.39
CA VAL A 158 -4.09 -7.28 10.74
C VAL A 158 -3.08 -8.22 11.34
N ALA A 159 -1.84 -8.08 10.93
CA ALA A 159 -0.72 -8.83 11.46
C ALA A 159 0.35 -7.79 11.86
N THR A 160 0.83 -7.88 13.11
CA THR A 160 1.90 -7.00 13.64
C THR A 160 3.05 -7.83 14.24
N PRO A 161 4.27 -7.30 14.35
CA PRO A 161 5.41 -8.01 14.95
C PRO A 161 5.43 -7.85 16.49
N ILE A 162 4.38 -7.27 17.08
CA ILE A 162 4.26 -7.04 18.51
C ILE A 162 3.91 -8.38 19.18
N GLU A 163 4.74 -8.86 20.11
CA GLU A 163 4.55 -10.18 20.74
C GLU A 163 3.17 -10.36 21.39
N SER A 164 2.60 -9.30 21.97
CA SER A 164 1.26 -9.32 22.55
C SER A 164 0.13 -9.24 21.52
N PHE A 165 0.42 -8.84 20.27
CA PHE A 165 -0.56 -8.61 19.20
C PHE A 165 -0.01 -9.05 17.83
N GLN A 166 0.25 -10.34 17.69
CA GLN A 166 0.85 -10.89 16.47
C GLN A 166 -0.12 -10.84 15.29
N GLN A 167 -1.39 -11.15 15.54
CA GLN A 167 -2.42 -11.12 14.51
C GLN A 167 -3.82 -10.94 15.10
N ALA A 168 -4.69 -10.28 14.36
CA ALA A 168 -6.12 -10.34 14.55
C ALA A 168 -6.82 -10.39 13.20
N ALA A 169 -7.94 -11.11 13.12
CA ALA A 169 -8.74 -11.14 11.92
C ALA A 169 -10.22 -11.29 12.24
N ILE A 170 -11.06 -10.80 11.35
CA ILE A 170 -12.51 -11.01 11.35
C ILE A 170 -12.83 -11.55 9.96
N PHE A 171 -13.41 -12.74 9.94
CA PHE A 171 -14.02 -13.35 8.77
C PHE A 171 -15.52 -13.30 8.97
N ALA A 172 -16.25 -12.96 7.92
CA ALA A 172 -17.69 -12.87 7.92
C ALA A 172 -18.19 -13.37 6.58
N LEU A 173 -18.79 -14.55 6.57
CA LEU A 173 -19.49 -15.15 5.46
C LEU A 173 -20.98 -14.94 5.71
N PHE A 174 -21.65 -14.19 4.85
CA PHE A 174 -23.08 -13.96 4.92
C PHE A 174 -23.72 -14.44 3.63
N ASN A 175 -24.75 -15.25 3.71
CA ASN A 175 -25.60 -15.56 2.56
C ASN A 175 -27.05 -15.82 3.03
N PRO A 176 -27.98 -16.03 2.09
CA PRO A 176 -29.40 -16.13 2.44
C PRO A 176 -29.79 -17.30 3.35
N GLU A 177 -28.91 -18.29 3.55
CA GLU A 177 -29.21 -19.47 4.37
C GLU A 177 -28.26 -19.64 5.58
N HIS A 178 -27.06 -19.05 5.53
CA HIS A 178 -26.10 -19.18 6.60
C HIS A 178 -25.27 -17.92 6.84
N VAL A 179 -24.88 -17.77 8.10
CA VAL A 179 -23.90 -16.79 8.56
C VAL A 179 -22.80 -17.52 9.31
N ASP A 180 -21.56 -17.25 8.92
CA ASP A 180 -20.36 -17.69 9.63
C ASP A 180 -19.48 -16.48 9.89
N MET A 181 -19.36 -16.09 11.14
CA MET A 181 -18.47 -15.02 11.58
C MET A 181 -17.39 -15.58 12.50
N ARG A 182 -16.13 -15.34 12.18
CA ARG A 182 -14.99 -15.81 12.99
C ARG A 182 -14.05 -14.67 13.30
N GLY A 183 -13.77 -14.46 14.57
CA GLY A 183 -12.67 -13.65 15.07
C GLY A 183 -11.42 -14.50 15.32
N LEU A 184 -10.27 -14.06 14.86
CA LEU A 184 -8.96 -14.55 15.26
C LEU A 184 -8.26 -13.47 16.09
N TRP A 185 -7.58 -13.89 17.15
CA TRP A 185 -6.64 -13.07 17.90
C TRP A 185 -5.47 -13.94 18.35
N ASN A 186 -4.27 -13.72 17.81
CA ASN A 186 -3.09 -14.57 18.02
C ASN A 186 -3.44 -16.05 17.74
N ASN A 187 -3.33 -16.92 18.75
CA ASN A 187 -3.66 -18.34 18.66
C ASN A 187 -5.10 -18.67 19.09
N VAL A 188 -5.92 -17.66 19.38
CA VAL A 188 -7.31 -17.82 19.81
C VAL A 188 -8.23 -17.56 18.62
N THR A 189 -9.18 -18.48 18.40
CA THR A 189 -10.26 -18.33 17.42
C THR A 189 -11.58 -18.36 18.16
N LEU A 190 -12.46 -17.40 17.89
CA LEU A 190 -13.84 -17.39 18.37
C LEU A 190 -14.75 -17.29 17.15
N GLY A 191 -15.74 -18.17 17.05
CA GLY A 191 -16.61 -18.24 15.89
C GLY A 191 -18.08 -18.34 16.28
N PHE A 192 -18.93 -17.70 15.48
CA PHE A 192 -20.36 -17.88 15.50
C PHE A 192 -20.81 -18.38 14.13
N THR A 193 -21.55 -19.49 14.12
CA THR A 193 -22.16 -20.03 12.91
C THR A 193 -23.66 -20.16 13.14
N GLY A 194 -24.47 -19.54 12.28
CA GLY A 194 -25.92 -19.65 12.28
C GLY A 194 -26.42 -20.12 10.93
N VAL A 195 -27.47 -20.93 10.94
CA VAL A 195 -28.21 -21.31 9.74
C VAL A 195 -29.62 -20.77 9.94
N TRP A 196 -30.14 -20.03 8.98
CA TRP A 196 -31.54 -19.62 8.98
C TRP A 196 -32.17 -20.05 7.66
N HIS A 197 -33.39 -20.57 7.71
CA HIS A 197 -34.17 -20.81 6.51
C HIS A 197 -35.19 -19.68 6.44
N MET A 198 -35.02 -18.70 5.54
CA MET A 198 -36.03 -17.64 5.37
C MET A 198 -37.30 -18.22 4.71
N GLN A 199 -38.18 -18.82 5.52
CA GLN A 199 -39.62 -18.89 5.23
C GLN A 199 -40.37 -17.75 5.93
N ASN A 200 -39.84 -17.22 7.04
CA ASN A 200 -40.34 -16.04 7.77
C ASN A 200 -39.24 -15.35 8.60
N ILE A 201 -39.43 -14.07 8.95
CA ILE A 201 -38.47 -13.22 9.70
C ILE A 201 -38.17 -13.72 11.13
N THR A 202 -38.88 -14.73 11.63
CA THR A 202 -38.83 -15.21 13.01
C THR A 202 -38.03 -16.50 13.24
N ASP A 203 -37.57 -17.20 12.20
CA ASP A 203 -36.91 -18.51 12.32
C ASP A 203 -35.37 -18.39 12.40
N PHE A 204 -34.87 -17.94 13.56
CA PHE A 204 -33.43 -17.89 13.84
C PHE A 204 -33.00 -19.04 14.78
N GLU A 205 -32.31 -20.05 14.24
CA GLU A 205 -31.61 -21.07 15.01
C GLU A 205 -30.12 -20.72 15.12
N TYR A 206 -29.55 -20.80 16.33
CA TYR A 206 -28.14 -20.46 16.59
C TYR A 206 -27.40 -21.57 17.35
N SER A 207 -26.14 -21.78 17.02
CA SER A 207 -25.21 -22.63 17.77
C SER A 207 -23.91 -21.87 18.03
N TYR A 208 -23.28 -22.11 19.19
CA TYR A 208 -21.98 -21.53 19.54
C TYR A 208 -20.98 -22.66 19.77
N HIS A 209 -19.74 -22.45 19.32
CA HIS A 209 -18.61 -23.34 19.61
C HIS A 209 -17.52 -22.53 20.30
N VAL A 210 -17.01 -23.05 21.42
CA VAL A 210 -15.89 -22.52 22.20
C VAL A 210 -14.61 -23.24 21.80
#